data_AF-A0A9E1ZSJ7-F1
#
_entry.id   AF-A0A9E1ZSJ7-F1
#
_cell.length_a   1.000
_cell.length_b   1.000
_cell.length_c   1.000
_cell.angle_alpha   90.00
_cell.angle_beta   90.00
_cell.angle_gamma   90.00
#
_symmetry.space_group_name_H-M   'P 1'
#
loop_
_entity.id
_entity.type
_entity.pdbx_description
1 polymer ?
#
loop_
_entity_poly.entity_id
_entity_poly.type
_entity_poly.pdbx_seq_one_letter_code
_entity_poly.pdbx_strand_id
1 'polypeptide(L)' 'MAEPVYPNVKVKLSHIENPYILLQKVSEAMHKAGVPEEKIRTVCADASIGTYEQLWETIRKNVTVS' A
#
# COMPACT_ATOMS: atom_id res chain seq x y z
N MET A 1 6.22 -14.44 6.56
CA MET A 1 6.17 -13.24 5.70
C MET A 1 4.99 -13.43 4.78
N ALA A 2 3.96 -12.59 4.87
CA ALA A 2 2.83 -12.68 3.94
C ALA A 2 3.30 -12.17 2.57
N GLU A 3 2.99 -12.91 1.51
CA GLU A 3 3.42 -12.59 0.14
C GLU A 3 2.64 -11.37 -0.39
N PRO A 4 3.30 -10.41 -1.06
CA PRO A 4 2.63 -9.24 -1.60
C PRO A 4 1.69 -9.62 -2.75
N VAL A 5 0.43 -9.19 -2.69
CA VAL A 5 -0.60 -9.44 -3.72
C VAL A 5 -0.21 -8.83 -5.08
N TYR A 6 0.45 -7.67 -5.08
CA TYR A 6 0.95 -6.96 -6.26
C TYR A 6 2.50 -6.91 -6.21
N PRO A 7 3.17 -8.03 -6.53
CA PRO A 7 4.63 -8.14 -6.39
C PRO A 7 5.40 -7.17 -7.31
N ASN A 8 4.78 -6.74 -8.40
CA ASN A 8 5.36 -5.79 -9.37
C ASN A 8 5.24 -4.32 -8.91
N VAL A 9 4.44 -4.03 -7.88
CA VAL A 9 4.30 -2.68 -7.34
C VAL A 9 5.39 -2.48 -6.29
N LYS A 10 6.41 -1.69 -6.62
CA LYS A 10 7.50 -1.34 -5.68
C LYS A 10 7.27 0.04 -5.08
N VAL A 11 7.19 0.12 -3.76
CA VAL A 11 7.01 1.38 -3.03
C VAL A 11 8.13 1.58 -2.04
N LYS A 12 8.79 2.74 -2.09
CA LYS A 12 9.72 3.17 -1.06
C LYS A 12 8.96 3.86 0.06
N LEU A 13 8.87 3.18 1.20
CA LEU A 13 8.16 3.66 2.35
C LEU A 13 9.10 3.76 3.55
N SER A 14 9.04 4.88 4.25
CA SER A 14 9.76 5.07 5.51
C SER A 14 8.81 4.91 6.71
N HIS A 15 9.30 4.30 7.79
CA HIS A 15 8.53 3.99 9.02
C HIS A 15 7.98 5.23 9.76
N ILE A 16 8.33 6.44 9.32
CA ILE A 16 7.99 7.70 10.01
C ILE A 16 7.00 8.54 9.15
N GLU A 17 6.60 8.04 7.98
CA GLU A 17 5.71 8.80 7.10
C GLU A 17 4.28 8.81 7.65
N ASN A 18 3.63 9.98 7.56
CA ASN A 18 2.23 10.17 7.91
C ASN A 18 1.37 9.15 7.13
N PRO A 19 0.40 8.43 7.74
CA PRO A 19 -0.42 7.42 7.06
C PRO A 19 -1.05 7.91 5.75
N TYR A 20 -1.42 9.19 5.67
CA TYR A 20 -1.91 9.82 4.44
C TYR A 20 -0.88 9.83 3.31
N ILE A 21 0.39 10.15 3.59
CA ILE A 21 1.48 10.15 2.61
C ILE A 21 1.75 8.71 2.16
N LEU A 22 1.67 7.77 3.10
CA LEU A 22 1.85 6.34 2.88
C LEU A 22 0.80 5.79 1.89
N LEU A 23 -0.47 6.08 2.12
CA LEU A 23 -1.57 5.72 1.21
C LEU A 23 -1.40 6.39 -0.17
N GLN A 24 -0.99 7.65 -0.21
CA GLN A 24 -0.74 8.36 -1.47
C GLN A 24 0.37 7.67 -2.29
N LYS A 25 1.51 7.37 -1.67
CA LYS A 25 2.64 6.69 -2.34
C LYS A 25 2.25 5.31 -2.85
N VAL A 26 1.48 4.56 -2.07
CA VAL A 26 1.01 3.23 -2.46
C VAL A 26 0.01 3.32 -3.60
N SER A 27 -0.96 4.24 -3.51
CA SER A 27 -1.93 4.49 -4.57
C SER A 27 -1.24 4.90 -5.88
N GLU A 28 -0.25 5.79 -5.81
CA GLU A 28 0.50 6.24 -6.98
C GLU A 28 1.34 5.12 -7.60
N ALA A 29 1.98 4.28 -6.78
CA ALA A 29 2.75 3.15 -7.26
C ALA A 29 1.88 2.06 -7.89
N MET A 30 0.71 1.76 -7.29
CA MET A 30 -0.25 0.85 -7.89
C MET A 30 -0.79 1.38 -9.21
N HIS A 31 -1.09 2.69 -9.28
CA HIS A 31 -1.52 3.33 -10.51
C HIS A 31 -0.45 3.25 -11.61
N LYS A 32 0.82 3.54 -11.27
CA LYS A 32 1.96 3.40 -12.18
C LYS A 32 2.18 1.97 -12.68
N ALA A 33 1.83 0.97 -11.87
CA ALA A 33 1.90 -0.44 -12.25
C ALA A 33 0.71 -0.91 -13.09
N GLY A 34 -0.28 -0.04 -13.36
CA GLY A 34 -1.48 -0.39 -14.12
C GLY A 34 -2.53 -1.17 -13.32
N VAL A 35 -2.50 -1.08 -11.99
CA VAL A 35 -3.55 -1.66 -11.14
C VAL A 35 -4.83 -0.85 -11.32
N PRO A 36 -5.99 -1.52 -11.52
CA PRO A 36 -7.25 -0.82 -11.70
C PRO A 36 -7.67 -0.09 -10.42
N GLU A 37 -8.28 1.08 -10.59
CA GLU A 37 -8.58 2.01 -9.50
C GLU A 37 -9.48 1.41 -8.40
N GLU A 38 -10.40 0.51 -8.75
CA GLU A 38 -11.21 -0.25 -7.78
C GLU A 38 -10.36 -1.09 -6.82
N LYS A 39 -9.31 -1.73 -7.33
CA LYS A 39 -8.38 -2.53 -6.52
C LYS A 39 -7.53 -1.63 -5.62
N ILE A 40 -7.10 -0.48 -6.12
CA ILE A 40 -6.38 0.53 -5.33
C ILE A 40 -7.24 1.04 -4.19
N ARG A 41 -8.49 1.40 -4.47
CA ARG A 41 -9.47 1.83 -3.47
C ARG A 41 -9.74 0.76 -2.43
N THR A 42 -9.84 -0.50 -2.85
CA THR A 42 -10.00 -1.63 -1.93
C THR A 42 -8.83 -1.70 -0.96
N VAL A 43 -7.59 -1.65 -1.44
CA VAL A 43 -6.40 -1.69 -0.56
C VAL A 43 -6.31 -0.46 0.34
N CYS A 44 -6.58 0.74 -0.18
CA CYS A 44 -6.60 1.97 0.62
C CYS A 44 -7.70 1.96 1.69
N ALA A 45 -8.87 1.42 1.38
CA ALA A 45 -9.98 1.29 2.31
C ALA A 45 -9.64 0.27 3.40
N ASP A 46 -9.12 -0.90 3.02
CA ASP A 46 -8.68 -1.95 3.94
C ASP A 46 -7.56 -1.45 4.87
N ALA A 47 -6.62 -0.66 4.33
CA ALA A 47 -5.56 -0.01 5.09
C ALA A 47 -6.05 1.14 5.99
N SER A 48 -7.15 1.82 5.64
CA SER A 48 -7.71 2.93 6.44
C SER A 48 -8.56 2.47 7.63
N ILE A 49 -8.91 1.18 7.72
CA ILE A 49 -9.79 0.64 8.77
C ILE A 49 -9.02 0.31 10.08
N GLY A 50 -7.80 0.84 10.28
CA GLY A 50 -6.96 0.44 11.41
C GLY A 50 -5.91 1.46 11.89
N THR A 51 -5.11 1.01 12.85
CA THR A 51 -3.94 1.73 13.38
C THR A 51 -2.82 1.80 12.33
N TYR A 52 -1.86 2.72 12.51
CA TYR A 52 -0.69 2.85 11.62
C TYR A 52 0.02 1.51 11.33
N GLU A 53 0.17 0.65 12.34
CA GLU A 53 0.78 -0.67 12.18
C GLU A 53 -0.04 -1.59 11.27
N GLN A 54 -1.38 -1.56 11.37
CA GLN A 54 -2.24 -2.32 10.46
C GLN A 54 -2.17 -1.77 9.03
N LEU A 55 -2.19 -0.45 8.87
CA LEU A 55 -2.00 0.19 7.57
C LEU A 55 -0.68 -0.25 6.93
N TRP A 56 0.41 -0.25 7.70
CA TRP A 56 1.73 -0.69 7.26
C TRP A 56 1.77 -2.19 6.89
N GLU A 57 1.16 -3.04 7.70
CA GLU A 57 1.05 -4.48 7.42
C GLU A 57 0.20 -4.77 6.18
N THR A 58 -0.96 -4.13 6.04
CA THR A 58 -1.84 -4.26 4.87
C THR A 58 -1.11 -3.82 3.61
N ILE A 59 -0.33 -2.75 3.68
CA ILE A 59 0.46 -2.27 2.55
C ILE A 59 1.58 -3.25 2.20
N ARG A 60 2.33 -3.77 3.19
CA ARG A 60 3.35 -4.81 2.94
C ARG A 60 2.77 -6.12 2.40
N LYS A 61 1.53 -6.45 2.76
CA LYS A 61 0.78 -7.59 2.22
C LYS A 61 0.28 -7.36 0.81
N ASN A 62 0.06 -6.12 0.39
CA ASN A 62 -0.49 -5.85 -0.92
C ASN A 62 0.60 -5.47 -1.93
N VAL A 63 1.66 -4.76 -1.54
CA VAL A 63 2.69 -4.28 -2.47
C VAL A 63 4.10 -4.58 -1.95
N THR A 64 5.05 -4.67 -2.87
CA THR A 64 6.47 -4.86 -2.52
C THR A 64 7.03 -3.57 -1.96
N VAL A 65 7.40 -3.56 -0.68
CA VAL A 65 8.05 -2.42 -0.03
C VAL A 65 9.57 -2.61 -0.09
N SER A 66 10.31 -1.60 -0.54
CA SER A 66 11.79 -1.59 -0.60
C SER A 66 12.38 -0.45 0.19
#